data_AF-A0A0R2JWI4-F1
#
_entry.id   AF-A0A0R2JWI4-F1
#
_cell.length_a   1.000
_cell.length_b   1.000
_cell.length_c   1.000
_cell.angle_alpha   90.00
_cell.angle_beta   90.00
_cell.angle_gamma   90.00
#
_symmetry.space_group_name_H-M   'P 1'
#
loop_
_entity.id
_entity.type
_entity.pdbx_description
1 polymer ?
#
loop_
_entity_poly.entity_id
_entity_poly.type
_entity_poly.pdbx_seq_one_letter_code
_entity_poly.pdbx_strand_id
1 'polypeptide(L)' 'MNKKTIIAEYFQMWVKKDFKQLPEIFSSDICYTECYGPRYVGLSEVQAWIRHKSAEQTVLEWRIDNITLAGDQSFVK' A
#
# COMPACT_ATOMS: atom_id res chain seq x y z
N MET A 1 12.79 -8.37 6.11
CA MET A 1 11.86 -7.70 7.06
C MET A 1 10.72 -8.64 7.40
N ASN A 2 10.07 -8.46 8.56
CA ASN A 2 8.86 -9.20 8.92
C ASN A 2 7.68 -8.70 8.06
N LYS A 3 6.78 -9.58 7.60
CA LYS A 3 5.61 -9.23 6.77
C LYS A 3 4.73 -8.16 7.42
N LYS A 4 4.52 -8.22 8.74
CA LYS A 4 3.78 -7.19 9.48
C LYS A 4 4.47 -5.83 9.47
N THR A 5 5.81 -5.82 9.54
CA THR A 5 6.61 -4.58 9.43
C THR A 5 6.45 -3.95 8.05
N ILE A 6 6.58 -4.74 6.99
CA ILE A 6 6.39 -4.27 5.60
C ILE A 6 4.99 -3.66 5.41
N ILE A 7 3.96 -4.33 5.92
CA ILE A 7 2.57 -3.83 5.86
C ILE A 7 2.44 -2.50 6.62
N ALA A 8 2.98 -2.41 7.84
CA ALA A 8 2.94 -1.19 8.62
C ALA A 8 3.71 -0.03 7.95
N GLU A 9 4.87 -0.33 7.36
CA GLU A 9 5.67 0.63 6.59
C GLU A 9 4.88 1.17 5.39
N TYR A 10 4.20 0.31 4.63
CA TYR A 10 3.35 0.73 3.52
C TYR A 10 2.27 1.76 3.94
N PHE A 11 1.55 1.52 5.04
CA PHE A 11 0.57 2.49 5.54
C PHE A 11 1.22 3.77 6.08
N GLN A 12 2.40 3.66 6.69
CA GLN A 12 3.18 4.83 7.11
C GLN A 12 3.64 5.71 5.94
N MET A 13 3.88 5.15 4.75
CA MET A 13 4.19 5.93 3.55
C MET A 13 3.05 6.89 3.19
N TRP A 14 1.79 6.47 3.37
CA TRP A 14 0.64 7.32 3.13
C TRP A 14 0.54 8.49 4.09
N VAL A 15 0.81 8.25 5.38
CA VAL A 15 0.83 9.31 6.41
C VAL A 15 1.97 10.30 6.15
N LYS A 16 3.17 9.79 5.81
CA LYS A 16 4.36 10.62 5.57
C LYS A 16 4.39 11.26 4.18
N LYS A 17 3.53 10.80 3.26
CA LYS A 17 3.62 11.05 1.80
C LYS A 17 5.02 10.77 1.23
N ASP A 18 5.71 9.75 1.74
CA ASP A 18 7.02 9.31 1.24
C ASP A 18 6.93 7.87 0.74
N PHE A 19 6.92 7.72 -0.59
CA PHE A 19 6.74 6.44 -1.27
C PHE A 19 8.03 5.90 -1.91
N LYS A 20 9.21 6.37 -1.51
CA LYS A 20 10.49 5.95 -2.14
C LYS A 20 10.75 4.45 -2.06
N GLN A 21 10.22 3.78 -1.04
CA GLN A 21 10.42 2.36 -0.78
C GLN A 21 9.34 1.47 -1.43
N LEU A 22 8.40 2.04 -2.19
CA LEU A 22 7.35 1.27 -2.86
C LEU A 22 7.87 0.10 -3.73
N PRO A 23 8.96 0.28 -4.52
CA PRO A 23 9.54 -0.79 -5.35
C PRO A 23 10.11 -1.96 -4.54
N GLU A 24 10.44 -1.74 -3.26
CA GLU A 24 11.01 -2.79 -2.41
C GLU A 24 9.94 -3.60 -1.68
N ILE A 25 8.71 -3.07 -1.62
CA ILE A 25 7.55 -3.71 -0.99
C ILE A 25 6.73 -4.51 -1.99
N PHE A 26 6.59 -3.99 -3.22
CA PHE A 26 5.75 -4.60 -4.24
C PHE A 26 6.56 -5.19 -5.38
N SER A 27 6.16 -6.38 -5.82
CA SER A 27 6.67 -6.98 -7.05
C SER A 27 6.35 -6.10 -8.26
N SER A 28 7.17 -6.19 -9.31
CA SER A 28 6.98 -5.46 -10.56
C SER A 28 5.65 -5.82 -11.26
N ASP A 29 5.12 -7.02 -11.02
CA ASP A 29 3.87 -7.57 -11.55
C ASP A 29 2.65 -7.42 -10.61
N ILE A 30 2.72 -6.52 -9.62
CA ILE A 30 1.62 -6.24 -8.68
C ILE A 30 0.29 -5.98 -9.39
N CYS A 31 -0.80 -6.47 -8.79
CA CYS A 31 -2.17 -6.07 -9.10
C CYS A 31 -2.79 -5.39 -7.88
N TYR A 32 -3.13 -4.10 -8.00
CA TYR A 32 -3.86 -3.34 -6.97
C TYR A 32 -5.31 -3.15 -7.40
N THR A 33 -6.27 -3.47 -6.52
CA THR A 33 -7.70 -3.33 -6.81
C THR A 33 -8.38 -2.52 -5.73
N GLU A 34 -9.07 -1.46 -6.12
CA GLU A 34 -9.88 -0.65 -5.23
C GLU A 34 -11.22 -1.33 -4.96
N CYS A 35 -11.79 -1.12 -3.78
CA CYS A 35 -13.04 -1.78 -3.36
C CYS A 35 -14.25 -1.47 -4.25
N TYR A 36 -14.18 -0.41 -5.06
CA TYR A 36 -15.23 0.03 -5.98
C TYR A 36 -14.96 -0.33 -7.45
N GLY A 37 -13.95 -1.18 -7.74
CA GLY A 37 -13.77 -1.81 -9.05
C GLY A 37 -12.50 -1.47 -9.84
N PRO A 38 -11.91 -0.26 -9.78
CA PRO A 38 -10.68 0.04 -10.51
C PRO A 38 -9.54 -0.92 -10.17
N ARG A 39 -8.77 -1.27 -11.19
CA ARG A 39 -7.64 -2.20 -11.12
C ARG A 39 -6.43 -1.59 -11.81
N TYR A 40 -5.28 -1.63 -11.15
CA TYR A 40 -4.00 -1.14 -11.64
C TYR A 40 -3.01 -2.31 -11.68
N VAL A 41 -2.40 -2.55 -12.83
CA VAL A 41 -1.54 -3.70 -13.11
C VAL A 41 -0.12 -3.23 -13.39
N GLY A 42 0.83 -3.80 -12.64
CA GLY A 42 2.23 -3.45 -12.67
C GLY A 42 2.58 -2.28 -11.77
N LEU A 43 3.84 -2.26 -11.32
CA LEU A 43 4.33 -1.25 -10.38
C LEU A 43 4.17 0.19 -10.90
N SER A 44 4.30 0.40 -12.21
CA SER A 44 4.18 1.73 -12.83
C SER A 44 2.78 2.33 -12.69
N GLU A 45 1.72 1.53 -12.91
CA GLU A 45 0.35 2.01 -12.76
C GLU A 45 0.01 2.30 -11.30
N VAL A 46 0.44 1.42 -10.39
CA VAL A 46 0.26 1.62 -8.94
C VAL A 46 0.97 2.90 -8.48
N GLN A 47 2.21 3.15 -8.92
CA GLN A 47 2.93 4.38 -8.60
C GLN A 47 2.25 5.63 -9.15
N ALA A 48 1.69 5.57 -10.36
CA ALA A 48 0.95 6.69 -10.95
C ALA A 48 -0.33 6.98 -10.14
N TRP A 49 -1.08 5.94 -9.77
CA TRP A 49 -2.26 6.05 -8.93
C TRP A 49 -1.95 6.62 -7.54
N ILE A 50 -0.94 6.11 -6.84
CA ILE A 50 -0.51 6.63 -5.53
C ILE A 50 -0.12 8.10 -5.64
N ARG A 51 0.63 8.49 -6.68
CA ARG A 51 1.04 9.88 -6.89
C ARG A 51 -0.16 10.81 -7.08
N HIS A 52 -1.14 10.38 -7.87
CA HIS A 52 -2.36 11.13 -8.10
C HIS A 52 -3.18 11.26 -6.80
N LYS A 53 -3.45 10.16 -6.10
CA LYS A 53 -4.24 10.16 -4.86
C LYS A 53 -3.58 10.92 -3.71
N SER A 54 -2.27 10.76 -3.53
CA SER A 54 -1.52 11.48 -2.49
C SER A 54 -1.37 12.98 -2.77
N ALA A 55 -1.57 13.43 -4.01
CA ALA A 55 -1.68 14.85 -4.35
C ALA A 55 -3.07 15.42 -4.02
N GLU A 56 -4.14 14.65 -4.24
CA GLU A 56 -5.52 15.06 -3.97
C GLU A 56 -5.90 14.98 -2.48
N GLN A 57 -5.29 14.04 -1.75
CA GLN A 57 -5.68 13.69 -0.39
C GLN A 57 -4.47 13.65 0.55
N THR A 58 -4.72 13.94 1.82
CA THR A 58 -3.73 13.82 2.90
C THR A 58 -4.25 12.88 3.96
N VAL A 59 -3.55 11.75 4.15
CA VAL A 59 -3.81 10.84 5.26
C VAL A 59 -3.19 11.46 6.52
N LEU A 60 -4.02 11.78 7.52
CA LEU A 60 -3.55 12.33 8.79
C LEU A 60 -3.11 11.23 9.77
N GLU A 61 -3.82 10.12 9.76
CA GLU A 61 -3.55 8.96 10.60
C GLU A 61 -3.97 7.69 9.85
N TRP A 62 -3.22 6.61 10.06
CA TRP A 62 -3.63 5.27 9.68
C TRP A 62 -3.37 4.32 10.85
N ARG A 63 -4.33 4.27 11.79
CA ARG A 63 -4.25 3.33 12.91
C ARG A 63 -4.50 1.91 12.41
N ILE A 64 -3.61 0.99 12.80
CA ILE A 64 -3.76 -0.43 12.54
C ILE A 64 -4.13 -1.09 13.86
N ASP A 65 -5.37 -1.57 13.97
CA ASP A 65 -5.85 -2.28 15.14
C ASP A 65 -5.31 -3.72 15.15
N ASN A 66 -5.25 -4.37 13.99
CA ASN A 66 -4.67 -5.72 13.87
C ASN A 66 -4.13 -6.05 12.47
N ILE A 67 -3.11 -6.92 12.42
CA ILE A 67 -2.62 -7.57 11.19
C ILE A 67 -2.68 -9.09 11.38
N THR A 68 -3.59 -9.73 10.63
CA THR A 68 -3.72 -11.19 10.59
C THR A 68 -2.99 -11.75 9.37
N LEU A 69 -2.12 -12.74 9.60
CA LEU A 69 -1.45 -13.47 8.53
C LEU A 69 -2.16 -14.81 8.33
N ALA A 70 -2.56 -15.13 7.10
CA ALA A 70 -3.25 -16.37 6.76
C ALA A 70 -2.64 -16.95 5.49
N GLY A 71 -1.63 -17.81 5.64
CA GLY A 71 -0.85 -18.33 4.51
C GLY A 71 -0.13 -17.21 3.74
N ASP A 72 -0.37 -17.15 2.44
CA ASP A 72 0.13 -16.10 1.55
C ASP A 72 -0.67 -14.78 1.68
N GLN A 73 -1.85 -14.82 2.29
CA GLN A 73 -2.70 -13.66 2.49
C GLN A 73 -2.39 -12.91 3.78
N SER A 74 -2.78 -11.64 3.81
CA SER A 74 -2.69 -10.79 5.00
C SER A 74 -3.87 -9.84 5.03
N PHE A 75 -4.47 -9.69 6.21
CA PHE A 75 -5.63 -8.86 6.44
C PHE A 75 -5.28 -7.79 7.46
N VAL A 76 -5.68 -6.56 7.19
CA VAL A 76 -5.41 -5.38 8.01
C VAL A 76 -6.73 -4.81 8.47
N LYS A 77 -6.86 -4.62 9.77
CA LYS A 77 -8.02 -4.01 10.42
C LYS A 77 -7.59 -2.76 11.16
#